data_AF-A0A349SLJ5-F1
#
_entry.id   AF-A0A349SLJ5-F1
#
_cell.length_a   1.000
_cell.length_b   1.000
_cell.length_c   1.000
_cell.angle_alpha   90.00
_cell.angle_beta   90.00
_cell.angle_gamma   90.00
#
_symmetry.space_group_name_H-M   'P 1'
#
loop_
_entity.id
_entity.type
_entity.pdbx_description
1 polymer ?
#
loop_
_entity_poly.entity_id
_entity_poly.type
_entity_poly.pdbx_seq_one_letter_code
_entity_poly.pdbx_strand_id
1 'polypeptide(L)'
;MAFVVTSVERARDLANTPALIAGARQSIVKESRMMTPFYGDSLSGIAEFDACAGDVYSMAGLAPDDIDVACLYDHFSPWVLPQLEAFGFCDRGEAKDFIKDGHIARGGKLP
;
A
#
# COMPACT_ATOMS: atom_id res chain seq x y z
N MET A 1 -3.75 -17.08 9.38
CA MET A 1 -2.38 -17.15 8.84
C MET A 1 -1.42 -16.62 9.91
N ALA A 2 -0.19 -17.12 9.96
CA ALA A 2 0.84 -16.63 10.87
C ALA A 2 2.16 -16.47 10.11
N PHE A 3 3.01 -15.57 10.60
CA PHE A 3 4.34 -15.33 10.06
C PHE A 3 5.37 -15.37 11.20
N VAL A 4 6.60 -15.76 10.87
CA VAL A 4 7.74 -15.72 11.81
C VAL A 4 8.65 -14.58 11.39
N VAL A 5 8.90 -13.66 12.31
CA VAL A 5 9.80 -12.52 12.10
C VAL A 5 11.04 -12.68 12.97
N THR A 6 12.22 -12.53 12.39
CA THR A 6 13.51 -12.58 13.09
C THR A 6 14.43 -11.47 12.57
N SER A 7 15.63 -11.34 13.13
CA SER A 7 16.68 -10.51 12.52
C SER A 7 17.12 -11.07 11.17
N VAL A 8 17.75 -10.23 10.35
CA VAL A 8 18.28 -10.62 9.03
C VAL A 8 19.37 -11.67 9.16
N GLU A 9 20.24 -11.55 10.17
CA GLU A 9 21.31 -12.49 10.47
C GLU A 9 20.74 -13.87 10.75
N ARG A 10 19.70 -13.93 11.60
CA ARG A 10 19.04 -15.20 11.90
C ARG A 10 18.32 -15.76 10.68
N ALA A 11 17.66 -14.92 9.89
CA ALA A 11 16.90 -15.36 8.72
C ALA A 11 17.78 -16.05 7.67
N ARG A 12 19.04 -15.63 7.51
CA ARG A 12 20.01 -16.24 6.58
C ARG A 12 20.35 -17.70 6.91
N ASP A 13 20.18 -18.11 8.17
CA ASP A 13 20.44 -19.48 8.63
C ASP A 13 19.18 -20.37 8.59
N LEU A 14 18.03 -19.84 8.14
CA LEU A 14 16.77 -20.58 8.06
C LEU A 14 16.56 -21.21 6.68
N ALA A 15 15.58 -22.12 6.58
CA ALA A 15 15.37 -22.96 5.40
C ALA A 15 14.88 -22.21 4.13
N ASN A 16 14.34 -20.99 4.27
CA ASN A 16 13.73 -20.24 3.17
C ASN A 16 14.52 -18.97 2.86
N THR A 17 14.48 -18.52 1.60
CA THR A 17 15.00 -17.20 1.21
C THR A 17 14.32 -16.10 2.04
N PRO A 18 15.07 -15.24 2.76
CA PRO A 18 14.49 -14.19 3.58
C PRO A 18 13.72 -13.15 2.74
N ALA A 19 12.48 -12.86 3.13
CA ALA A 19 11.76 -11.67 2.68
C ALA A 19 12.06 -10.53 3.66
N LEU A 20 12.82 -9.53 3.22
CA LEU A 20 13.22 -8.41 4.08
C LEU A 20 12.09 -7.40 4.25
N ILE A 21 11.85 -6.97 5.48
CA ILE A 21 10.93 -5.87 5.78
C ILE A 21 11.73 -4.57 5.60
N ALA A 22 11.68 -3.98 4.40
CA ALA A 22 12.40 -2.75 4.08
C ALA A 22 11.76 -1.49 4.71
N GLY A 23 10.45 -1.51 4.92
CA GLY A 23 9.71 -0.43 5.57
C GLY A 23 8.42 -0.93 6.19
N ALA A 24 8.01 -0.33 7.30
CA ALA A 24 6.74 -0.64 7.96
C ALA A 24 6.21 0.61 8.65
N ARG A 25 5.01 1.06 8.25
CA ARG A 25 4.40 2.29 8.74
C ARG A 25 2.92 2.11 9.02
N GLN A 26 2.45 2.66 10.13
CA GLN A 26 1.03 2.75 10.49
C GLN A 26 0.64 4.19 10.79
N SER A 27 -0.42 4.69 10.19
CA SER A 27 -0.95 6.04 10.39
C SER A 27 -2.32 6.01 11.05
N ILE A 28 -2.56 7.00 11.90
CA ILE A 28 -3.88 7.40 12.38
C ILE A 28 -3.85 8.93 12.34
N VAL A 29 -4.75 9.54 11.57
CA VAL A 29 -4.81 11.00 11.43
C VAL A 29 -5.76 11.62 12.45
N LYS A 30 -5.66 12.94 12.63
CA LYS A 30 -6.56 13.70 13.50
C LYS A 30 -8.01 13.52 13.03
N GLU A 31 -8.94 13.39 13.98
CA GLU A 31 -10.36 13.10 13.74
C GLU A 31 -10.67 11.78 13.03
N SER A 32 -9.70 10.86 12.93
CA SER A 32 -9.94 9.51 12.44
C SER A 32 -11.05 8.84 13.26
N ARG A 33 -12.01 8.21 12.56
CA ARG A 33 -13.13 7.48 13.14
C ARG A 33 -13.20 6.11 12.49
N MET A 34 -13.36 5.08 13.31
CA MET A 34 -13.46 3.71 12.82
C MET A 34 -14.61 3.59 11.83
N MET A 35 -14.27 3.26 10.57
CA MET A 35 -15.19 3.02 9.44
C MET A 35 -16.14 4.17 9.09
N THR A 36 -16.03 5.34 9.75
CA THR A 36 -16.97 6.46 9.61
C THR A 36 -16.27 7.83 9.58
N PRO A 37 -15.18 8.03 8.82
CA PRO A 37 -14.46 9.31 8.75
C PRO A 37 -15.21 10.34 7.87
N PHE A 38 -16.50 10.53 8.09
CA PHE A 38 -17.37 11.36 7.24
C PHE A 38 -17.27 12.87 7.47
N TYR A 39 -16.39 13.29 8.38
CA TYR A 39 -16.28 14.66 8.85
C TYR A 39 -14.96 15.34 8.43
N GLY A 40 -14.15 14.65 7.63
CA GLY A 40 -12.93 15.22 7.04
C GLY A 40 -13.22 16.10 5.83
N ASP A 41 -12.17 16.76 5.32
CA ASP A 41 -12.26 17.68 4.20
C ASP A 41 -12.64 17.00 2.87
N SER A 42 -12.37 15.69 2.75
CA SER A 42 -12.73 14.88 1.58
C SER A 42 -13.19 13.49 1.99
N LEU A 43 -14.11 12.95 1.17
CA LEU A 43 -14.61 11.57 1.26
C LEU A 43 -14.07 10.68 0.14
N SER A 44 -13.33 11.24 -0.82
CA SER A 44 -12.87 10.51 -2.02
C SER A 44 -11.57 9.73 -1.80
N GLY A 45 -10.91 9.92 -0.66
CA GLY A 45 -9.64 9.28 -0.32
C GLY A 45 -9.62 8.78 1.13
N ILE A 46 -8.48 8.22 1.52
CA ILE A 46 -8.22 7.78 2.89
C ILE A 46 -6.96 8.52 3.35
N ALA A 47 -7.16 9.55 4.19
CA ALA A 47 -6.09 10.43 4.65
C ALA A 47 -4.99 9.67 5.42
N GLU A 48 -5.33 8.55 6.05
CA GLU A 48 -4.35 7.66 6.68
C GLU A 48 -3.37 7.09 5.66
N PHE A 49 -3.82 6.69 4.46
CA PHE A 49 -2.90 6.19 3.42
C PHE A 49 -1.99 7.29 2.92
N ASP A 50 -2.53 8.47 2.68
CA ASP A 50 -1.75 9.64 2.26
C ASP A 50 -0.66 9.98 3.28
N ALA A 51 -0.98 9.85 4.58
CA ALA A 51 -0.06 10.12 5.67
C ALA A 51 1.02 9.04 5.89
N CYS A 52 0.89 7.84 5.31
CA CYS A 52 1.91 6.79 5.46
C CYS A 52 2.65 6.42 4.17
N ALA A 53 2.10 6.73 2.99
CA ALA A 53 2.66 6.35 1.71
C ALA A 53 4.11 6.84 1.52
N GLY A 54 4.36 8.14 1.71
CA GLY A 54 5.71 8.70 1.58
C GLY A 54 6.69 8.16 2.62
N ASP A 55 6.23 7.97 3.86
CA ASP A 55 7.06 7.46 4.96
C ASP A 55 7.54 6.04 4.69
N VAL A 56 6.66 5.14 4.21
CA VAL A 56 7.04 3.74 3.97
C VAL A 56 8.03 3.62 2.82
N TYR A 57 7.87 4.43 1.76
CA TYR A 57 8.83 4.54 0.67
C TYR A 57 10.18 5.07 1.15
N SER A 58 10.18 6.13 1.97
CA SER A 58 11.42 6.68 2.54
C SER A 58 12.14 5.69 3.45
N MET A 59 11.42 4.89 4.23
CA MET A 59 12.01 3.84 5.07
C MET A 59 12.66 2.75 4.21
N ALA A 60 11.98 2.35 3.13
CA ALA A 60 12.47 1.33 2.21
C ALA A 60 13.59 1.83 1.26
N GLY A 61 13.74 3.15 1.11
CA GLY A 61 14.62 3.75 0.11
C GLY A 61 14.14 3.50 -1.33
N LEU A 62 12.83 3.43 -1.53
CA LEU A 62 12.16 3.11 -2.80
C LEU A 62 11.20 4.23 -3.21
N ALA A 63 10.74 4.17 -4.45
CA ALA A 63 9.65 4.96 -5.01
C ALA A 63 8.52 4.05 -5.54
N PRO A 64 7.34 4.60 -5.87
CA PRO A 64 6.23 3.80 -6.42
C PRO A 64 6.59 2.99 -7.67
N ASP A 65 7.44 3.53 -8.54
CA ASP A 65 7.90 2.85 -9.77
C ASP A 65 8.89 1.70 -9.50
N ASP A 66 9.42 1.57 -8.28
CA ASP A 66 10.27 0.44 -7.88
C ASP A 66 9.45 -0.77 -7.38
N ILE A 67 8.12 -0.67 -7.35
CA ILE A 67 7.25 -1.72 -6.82
C ILE A 67 6.76 -2.64 -7.93
N ASP A 68 7.18 -3.90 -7.85
CA ASP A 68 6.82 -4.93 -8.85
C ASP A 68 5.41 -5.53 -8.64
N VAL A 69 4.92 -5.58 -7.40
CA VAL A 69 3.67 -6.27 -7.00
C VAL A 69 3.02 -5.53 -5.83
N ALA A 70 1.70 -5.37 -5.84
CA ALA A 70 0.97 -4.68 -4.77
C ALA A 70 -0.14 -5.55 -4.14
N CYS A 71 0.01 -5.88 -2.86
CA CYS A 71 -1.03 -6.53 -2.06
C CYS A 71 -1.90 -5.48 -1.35
N LEU A 72 -2.95 -5.01 -2.02
CA LEU A 72 -3.90 -4.00 -1.49
C LEU A 72 -5.07 -4.66 -0.74
N TYR A 73 -5.57 -4.02 0.32
CA TYR A 73 -6.66 -4.57 1.12
C TYR A 73 -8.01 -4.35 0.44
N ASP A 74 -8.72 -5.42 0.10
CA ASP A 74 -9.84 -5.42 -0.85
C ASP A 74 -11.15 -5.97 -0.27
N HIS A 75 -11.31 -5.95 1.06
CA HIS A 75 -12.56 -6.37 1.73
C HIS A 75 -13.84 -5.73 1.14
N PHE A 76 -13.72 -4.52 0.58
CA PHE A 76 -14.70 -3.94 -0.33
C PHE A 76 -13.97 -3.27 -1.50
N SER A 77 -14.41 -3.59 -2.72
CA SER A 77 -13.73 -3.17 -3.96
C SER A 77 -13.55 -1.65 -4.15
N PRO A 78 -14.45 -0.75 -3.72
CA PRO A 78 -14.26 0.69 -3.95
C PRO A 78 -13.03 1.26 -3.26
N TRP A 79 -12.58 0.64 -2.16
CA TRP A 79 -11.42 1.11 -1.39
C TRP A 79 -10.09 0.80 -2.04
N VAL A 80 -10.05 -0.03 -3.09
CA VAL A 80 -8.83 -0.30 -3.85
C VAL A 80 -8.40 0.93 -4.66
N LEU A 81 -9.37 1.70 -5.18
CA LEU A 81 -9.10 2.88 -6.00
C LEU A 81 -8.26 3.93 -5.24
N PRO A 82 -8.70 4.45 -4.07
CA PRO A 82 -7.92 5.44 -3.34
C PRO A 82 -6.60 4.89 -2.81
N GLN A 83 -6.44 3.58 -2.64
CA GLN A 83 -5.13 2.97 -2.32
C GLN A 83 -4.16 3.14 -3.49
N LEU A 84 -4.57 2.83 -4.72
CA LEU A 84 -3.72 2.98 -5.91
C LEU A 84 -3.24 4.42 -6.08
N GLU A 85 -4.12 5.39 -5.81
CA GLU A 85 -3.81 6.81 -5.92
C GLU A 85 -2.95 7.32 -4.76
N ALA A 86 -3.24 6.90 -3.52
CA ALA A 86 -2.50 7.31 -2.33
C ALA A 86 -1.04 6.85 -2.36
N PHE A 87 -0.80 5.63 -2.84
CA PHE A 87 0.54 5.06 -2.96
C PHE A 87 1.27 5.44 -4.25
N GLY A 88 0.68 6.31 -5.07
CA GLY A 88 1.35 6.92 -6.23
C GLY A 88 1.50 6.01 -7.45
N PHE A 89 0.67 4.96 -7.58
CA PHE A 89 0.68 4.11 -8.78
C PHE A 89 -0.05 4.74 -9.97
N CYS A 90 -0.95 5.67 -9.69
CA CYS A 90 -1.66 6.51 -10.65
C CYS A 90 -2.04 7.83 -9.99
N ASP A 91 -2.43 8.83 -10.81
CA ASP A 91 -2.87 10.12 -10.29
C ASP A 91 -4.26 10.04 -9.63
N ARG A 92 -4.58 11.06 -8.81
CA ARG A 92 -5.87 11.15 -8.11
C ARG A 92 -7.04 11.15 -9.08
N GLY A 93 -8.00 10.27 -8.87
CA GLY A 93 -9.17 10.09 -9.74
C GLY A 93 -8.93 9.20 -10.97
N GLU A 94 -7.70 8.73 -11.21
CA GLU A 94 -7.33 7.95 -12.39
C GLU A 94 -7.27 6.44 -12.14
N ALA A 95 -7.46 5.98 -10.90
CA ALA A 95 -7.39 4.54 -10.58
C ALA A 95 -8.38 3.69 -11.40
N LYS A 96 -9.54 4.25 -11.76
CA LYS A 96 -10.52 3.57 -12.62
C LYS A 96 -9.95 3.24 -13.99
N ASP A 97 -9.15 4.13 -14.57
CA ASP A 97 -8.55 3.97 -15.90
C ASP A 97 -7.32 3.08 -15.78
N PHE A 98 -6.51 3.27 -14.72
CA PHE A 98 -5.38 2.40 -14.41
C PHE A 98 -5.79 0.91 -14.34
N ILE A 99 -6.89 0.62 -13.65
CA ILE A 99 -7.45 -0.74 -13.55
C ILE A 99 -7.99 -1.21 -14.91
N LYS A 100 -8.77 -0.36 -15.60
CA LYS A 100 -9.40 -0.68 -16.88
C LYS A 100 -8.38 -1.01 -17.97
N ASP A 101 -7.22 -0.35 -17.95
CA ASP A 101 -6.11 -0.56 -18.88
C ASP A 101 -5.33 -1.85 -18.57
N GLY A 102 -5.74 -2.59 -17.55
CA GLY A 102 -5.21 -3.93 -17.23
C GLY A 102 -3.93 -3.89 -16.43
N HIS A 103 -3.54 -2.76 -15.83
CA HIS A 103 -2.30 -2.66 -15.07
C HIS A 103 -2.26 -3.58 -13.85
N ILE A 104 -3.42 -3.91 -13.27
CA ILE A 104 -3.54 -4.84 -12.14
C ILE A 104 -3.78 -6.30 -12.55
N ALA A 105 -3.81 -6.59 -13.85
CA ALA A 105 -3.93 -7.96 -14.34
C ALA A 105 -2.57 -8.66 -14.29
N ARG A 106 -2.58 -10.00 -14.37
CA ARG A 106 -1.33 -10.76 -14.52
C ARG A 106 -0.58 -10.31 -15.77
N GLY A 107 0.67 -9.88 -15.59
CA GLY A 107 1.50 -9.33 -16.67
C GLY A 107 1.28 -7.83 -16.95
N GLY A 108 0.45 -7.15 -16.15
CA GLY A 108 0.31 -5.70 -16.13
C GLY A 108 1.49 -5.01 -15.44
N LYS A 109 1.38 -3.67 -15.28
CA LYS A 109 2.43 -2.86 -14.63
C LYS A 109 2.56 -3.17 -13.13
N LEU A 110 1.44 -3.50 -12.47
CA LEU A 110 1.36 -3.70 -11.03
C LEU A 110 0.41 -4.88 -10.71
N PRO A 111 0.83 -6.11 -11.03
CA PRO A 111 0.03 -7.32 -10.84
C PRO A 111 -0.23 -7.68 -9.36
#